data_AF-A0A3M0H3W7-F1
#
_entry.id   AF-A0A3M0H3W7-F1
#
_cell.length_a   1.000
_cell.length_b   1.000
_cell.length_c   1.000
_cell.angle_alpha   90.00
_cell.angle_beta   90.00
_cell.angle_gamma   90.00
#
_symmetry.space_group_name_H-M   'P 1'
#
loop_
_entity.id
_entity.type
_entity.pdbx_description
1 polymer ?
#
loop_
_entity_poly.entity_id
_entity_poly.type
_entity_poly.pdbx_seq_one_letter_code
_entity_poly.pdbx_strand_id
1 'polypeptide(L)'
;MFGAGGVPGAPPPGPPRKGSGGIWIVVAVLAVVAVILGGVIAWVVVRDDATPAVASSGAASSSAVSDGSVPGREPAPTAANSPQPGVATLPAGAQTCPATVASSSGLRGSAVGSTVTSCPFAEEVRLAYTRAGSDRNSRTVVASSPVTGKRYEMNCVSSAQLVTCTGGENAVVYLF
;
A
#
# COMPACT_ATOMS: atom_id res chain seq x y z
N MET A 1 9.56 91.33 -23.95
CA MET A 1 8.67 90.43 -24.72
C MET A 1 9.09 89.00 -24.47
N PHE A 2 8.14 88.18 -24.00
CA PHE A 2 8.18 86.72 -23.73
C PHE A 2 9.10 86.26 -22.58
N GLY A 3 8.68 85.50 -21.57
CA GLY A 3 7.42 84.85 -21.27
C GLY A 3 7.70 83.73 -20.25
N ALA A 4 7.09 83.80 -19.07
CA ALA A 4 7.15 82.76 -18.04
C ALA A 4 6.26 81.58 -18.44
N GLY A 5 6.77 80.35 -18.34
CA GLY A 5 6.02 79.11 -18.59
C GLY A 5 6.47 78.02 -17.63
N GLY A 6 6.02 78.11 -16.38
CA GLY A 6 6.20 77.06 -15.38
C GLY A 6 5.42 75.80 -15.78
N VAL A 7 6.11 74.66 -15.78
CA VAL A 7 5.51 73.34 -15.99
C VAL A 7 4.67 72.93 -14.77
N PRO A 8 3.40 72.51 -14.93
CA PRO A 8 2.60 71.98 -13.83
C PRO A 8 3.10 70.60 -13.41
N GLY A 9 3.42 70.45 -12.12
CA GLY A 9 3.81 69.18 -11.50
C GLY A 9 2.67 68.16 -11.51
N ALA A 10 2.99 66.92 -11.86
CA ALA A 10 2.07 65.80 -11.83
C ALA A 10 1.64 65.46 -10.39
N PRO A 11 0.37 65.05 -10.15
CA PRO A 11 -0.07 64.63 -8.83
C PRO A 11 0.56 63.28 -8.44
N PRO A 12 0.83 63.05 -7.13
CA PRO A 12 1.42 61.80 -6.66
C PRO A 12 0.45 60.61 -6.83
N PRO A 13 0.97 59.39 -7.02
CA PRO A 13 0.16 58.19 -7.13
C PRO A 13 -0.58 57.91 -5.81
N GLY A 14 -1.89 57.67 -5.89
CA GLY A 14 -2.72 57.28 -4.75
C GLY A 14 -2.38 55.86 -4.23
N PRO A 15 -2.66 55.57 -2.95
CA PRO A 15 -2.34 54.27 -2.34
C PRO A 15 -3.12 53.11 -2.97
N PRO A 16 -2.56 51.89 -2.97
CA PRO A 16 -3.21 50.71 -3.54
C PRO A 16 -4.47 50.37 -2.76
N ARG A 17 -5.58 50.22 -3.49
CA ARG A 17 -6.87 49.75 -2.96
C ARG A 17 -6.68 48.29 -2.58
N LYS A 18 -6.65 48.01 -1.28
CA LYS A 18 -6.58 46.64 -0.73
C LYS A 18 -7.89 45.92 -1.07
N GLY A 19 -7.92 45.24 -2.20
CA GLY A 19 -9.05 44.41 -2.62
C GLY A 19 -9.24 43.25 -1.66
N SER A 20 -10.42 43.16 -1.05
CA SER A 20 -10.87 42.06 -0.19
C SER A 20 -11.00 40.70 -0.90
N GLY A 21 -10.60 40.60 -2.18
CA GLY A 21 -10.61 39.36 -2.95
C GLY A 21 -9.71 38.27 -2.38
N GLY A 22 -8.58 38.63 -1.75
CA GLY A 22 -7.72 37.64 -1.07
C GLY A 22 -8.40 36.97 0.12
N ILE A 23 -9.27 37.69 0.84
CA ILE A 23 -10.01 37.15 1.98
C ILE A 23 -11.05 36.15 1.49
N TRP A 24 -11.76 36.44 0.40
CA TRP A 24 -12.73 35.51 -0.19
C TRP A 24 -12.07 34.24 -0.73
N ILE A 25 -10.86 34.32 -1.29
CA ILE A 25 -10.10 33.15 -1.72
C ILE A 25 -9.70 32.29 -0.52
N VAL A 26 -9.20 32.90 0.56
CA VAL A 26 -8.83 32.18 1.79
C VAL A 26 -10.05 31.50 2.43
N VAL A 27 -11.20 32.18 2.48
CA VAL A 27 -12.45 31.61 2.98
C VAL A 27 -12.94 30.45 2.10
N ALA A 28 -12.86 30.59 0.78
CA ALA A 28 -13.24 29.52 -0.15
C ALA A 28 -12.32 28.29 -0.01
N VAL A 29 -11.01 28.50 0.11
CA VAL A 29 -10.04 27.41 0.32
C VAL A 29 -10.28 26.72 1.67
N LEU A 30 -10.49 27.48 2.75
CA LEU A 30 -10.82 26.90 4.07
C LEU A 30 -12.12 26.11 4.04
N ALA A 31 -13.16 26.59 3.35
CA ALA A 31 -14.42 25.89 3.20
C ALA A 31 -14.24 24.56 2.43
N VAL A 32 -13.49 24.58 1.33
CA VAL A 32 -13.18 23.37 0.55
C VAL A 32 -12.39 22.36 1.39
N VAL A 33 -11.38 22.81 2.13
CA VAL A 33 -10.59 21.96 3.03
C VAL A 33 -11.47 21.35 4.12
N ALA A 34 -12.39 22.12 4.72
CA ALA A 34 -13.33 21.61 5.72
C ALA A 34 -14.30 20.57 5.14
N VAL A 35 -14.78 20.75 3.90
CA VAL A 35 -15.65 19.77 3.22
C VAL A 35 -14.90 18.49 2.91
N ILE A 36 -13.63 18.57 2.47
CA ILE A 36 -12.80 17.39 2.20
C ILE A 36 -12.53 16.62 3.49
N LEU A 37 -12.12 17.31 4.57
CA LEU A 37 -11.86 16.68 5.87
C LEU A 37 -13.14 16.06 6.44
N GLY A 38 -14.27 16.77 6.40
CA GLY A 38 -15.57 16.26 6.87
C GLY A 38 -16.05 15.04 6.06
N GLY A 39 -15.86 15.05 4.74
CA GLY A 39 -16.21 13.94 3.87
C GLY A 39 -15.37 12.68 4.13
N VAL A 40 -14.06 12.83 4.36
CA VAL A 40 -13.18 11.70 4.70
C VAL A 40 -13.54 11.10 6.06
N ILE A 41 -13.79 11.93 7.07
CA ILE A 41 -14.18 11.46 8.42
C ILE A 41 -15.52 10.72 8.38
N ALA A 42 -16.53 11.27 7.70
CA ALA A 42 -17.83 10.62 7.53
C ALA A 42 -17.72 9.29 6.78
N TRP A 43 -16.88 9.21 5.75
CA TRP A 43 -16.64 7.98 5.00
C TRP A 43 -15.94 6.90 5.83
N VAL A 44 -15.01 7.28 6.71
CA VAL A 44 -14.34 6.34 7.62
C VAL A 44 -15.33 5.79 8.64
N VAL A 45 -16.13 6.63 9.30
CA VAL A 45 -17.12 6.17 10.30
C VAL A 45 -18.20 5.28 9.69
N VAL A 46 -18.72 5.61 8.49
CA VAL A 46 -19.69 4.77 7.77
C VAL A 46 -19.11 3.41 7.33
N ARG A 47 -17.78 3.29 7.20
CA ARG A 47 -17.12 2.01 6.94
C ARG A 47 -17.05 1.13 8.20
N ASP A 48 -17.10 1.72 9.39
CA ASP A 48 -17.11 1.00 10.66
C ASP A 48 -18.52 0.48 11.05
N ASP A 49 -19.60 1.10 10.55
CA ASP A 49 -20.99 0.66 10.79
C ASP A 49 -21.43 -0.59 9.99
N ALA A 50 -20.56 -1.15 9.14
CA ALA A 50 -20.80 -2.44 8.49
C ALA A 50 -20.43 -3.62 9.42
N THR A 51 -21.02 -3.64 10.62
CA THR A 51 -21.04 -4.83 11.48
C THR A 51 -22.41 -5.49 11.32
N PRO A 52 -22.62 -6.48 10.42
CA PRO A 52 -23.78 -7.34 10.54
C PRO A 52 -23.63 -8.16 11.82
N ALA A 53 -24.44 -7.79 12.81
CA ALA A 53 -24.62 -8.50 14.05
C ALA A 53 -24.94 -9.98 13.76
N VAL A 54 -24.15 -10.85 14.39
CA VAL A 54 -24.47 -12.25 14.59
C VAL A 54 -25.81 -12.36 15.33
N ALA A 55 -26.85 -12.76 14.61
CA ALA A 55 -28.07 -13.30 15.18
C ALA A 55 -28.39 -14.62 14.48
N SER A 56 -27.93 -15.72 15.06
CA SER A 56 -28.46 -17.05 14.79
C SER A 56 -28.42 -17.87 16.07
N SER A 57 -29.39 -17.59 16.94
CA SER A 57 -29.86 -18.53 17.94
C SER A 57 -30.76 -19.55 17.24
N GLY A 58 -30.42 -20.82 17.37
CA GLY A 58 -30.87 -21.89 16.49
C GLY A 58 -32.25 -22.51 16.77
N ALA A 59 -32.57 -23.49 15.94
CA ALA A 59 -33.38 -24.66 16.28
C ALA A 59 -33.12 -25.74 15.23
N ALA A 60 -32.96 -26.97 15.71
CA ALA A 60 -32.52 -28.16 15.00
C ALA A 60 -33.50 -28.66 13.93
N SER A 61 -32.99 -29.36 12.92
CA SER A 61 -33.44 -30.73 12.63
C SER A 61 -32.40 -31.50 11.84
N SER A 62 -32.12 -32.68 12.38
CA SER A 62 -31.11 -33.66 12.01
C SER A 62 -31.49 -34.50 10.79
N SER A 63 -30.46 -35.23 10.32
CA SER A 63 -30.47 -36.48 9.53
C SER A 63 -30.26 -36.24 8.03
N ALA A 64 -29.33 -36.89 7.34
CA ALA A 64 -28.82 -38.22 7.56
C ALA A 64 -27.38 -38.42 7.05
N VAL A 65 -26.71 -39.30 7.77
CA VAL A 65 -25.48 -40.05 7.52
C VAL A 65 -25.10 -40.30 6.04
N SER A 66 -23.80 -40.22 5.75
CA SER A 66 -23.12 -41.29 5.03
C SER A 66 -21.68 -41.40 5.52
N ASP A 67 -21.47 -42.54 6.17
CA ASP A 67 -20.22 -43.19 6.55
C ASP A 67 -19.27 -43.34 5.35
N GLY A 68 -17.97 -43.15 5.60
CA GLY A 68 -16.94 -43.19 4.58
C GLY A 68 -15.55 -42.99 5.17
N SER A 69 -15.15 -43.92 6.03
CA SER A 69 -13.86 -44.05 6.71
C SER A 69 -12.63 -43.84 5.79
N VAL A 70 -11.78 -42.84 6.08
CA VAL A 70 -10.33 -42.87 5.76
C VAL A 70 -9.56 -42.02 6.81
N PRO A 71 -8.48 -42.53 7.42
CA PRO A 71 -7.85 -41.94 8.61
C PRO A 71 -7.01 -40.69 8.33
N GLY A 72 -6.95 -39.82 9.35
CA GLY A 72 -5.84 -38.90 9.64
C GLY A 72 -5.20 -38.15 8.48
N ARG A 73 -5.61 -36.91 8.25
CA ARG A 73 -4.77 -35.91 7.57
C ARG A 73 -4.66 -34.66 8.41
N GLU A 74 -3.84 -34.79 9.45
CA GLU A 74 -3.02 -33.73 9.99
C GLU A 74 -2.38 -32.91 8.85
N PRO A 75 -2.19 -31.58 9.01
CA PRO A 75 -1.84 -30.68 7.92
C PRO A 75 -0.58 -31.18 7.22
N ALA A 76 -0.63 -31.33 5.90
CA ALA A 76 0.62 -31.46 5.14
C ALA A 76 1.19 -30.04 4.98
N PRO A 77 2.26 -29.64 5.69
CA PRO A 77 3.15 -28.66 5.12
C PRO A 77 3.77 -29.36 3.90
N THR A 78 3.25 -29.10 2.72
CA THR A 78 4.01 -29.39 1.50
C THR A 78 5.15 -28.38 1.45
N ALA A 79 6.16 -28.63 2.27
CA ALA A 79 7.49 -28.10 2.12
C ALA A 79 8.04 -28.62 0.80
N ALA A 80 7.79 -27.88 -0.28
CA ALA A 80 8.65 -27.94 -1.46
C ALA A 80 9.83 -26.97 -1.22
N ASN A 81 10.67 -27.28 -0.24
CA ASN A 81 12.01 -26.72 -0.13
C ASN A 81 12.86 -27.39 -1.22
N SER A 82 12.73 -26.90 -2.45
CA SER A 82 13.72 -27.19 -3.49
C SER A 82 14.66 -25.99 -3.56
N PRO A 83 15.95 -26.14 -3.21
CA PRO A 83 16.95 -25.12 -3.48
C PRO A 83 17.05 -24.96 -5.00
N GLN A 84 16.40 -23.93 -5.55
CA GLN A 84 16.55 -23.61 -6.97
C GLN A 84 18.00 -23.15 -7.20
N PRO A 85 18.80 -23.87 -8.01
CA PRO A 85 20.18 -23.48 -8.28
C PRO A 85 20.19 -22.24 -9.21
N GLY A 86 20.78 -21.14 -8.75
CA GLY A 86 21.11 -20.00 -9.62
C GLY A 86 20.72 -18.61 -9.13
N VAL A 87 20.17 -18.47 -7.93
CA VAL A 87 19.73 -17.18 -7.38
C VAL A 87 20.58 -16.81 -6.17
N ALA A 88 20.88 -15.52 -6.03
CA ALA A 88 21.66 -14.91 -4.94
C ALA A 88 21.46 -15.66 -3.62
N THR A 89 22.53 -16.04 -2.92
CA THR A 89 22.48 -16.81 -1.66
C THR A 89 21.41 -16.26 -0.72
N LEU A 90 20.27 -16.95 -0.64
CA LEU A 90 19.22 -16.59 0.29
C LEU A 90 19.70 -16.93 1.71
N PRO A 91 19.36 -16.11 2.72
CA PRO A 91 19.68 -16.40 4.11
C PRO A 91 19.10 -17.74 4.58
N ALA A 92 19.79 -18.41 5.51
CA ALA A 92 19.32 -19.67 6.08
C ALA A 92 17.91 -19.51 6.69
N GLY A 93 17.00 -20.41 6.31
CA GLY A 93 15.59 -20.37 6.74
C GLY A 93 14.64 -19.63 5.78
N ALA A 94 15.15 -19.05 4.69
CA ALA A 94 14.29 -18.50 3.65
C ALA A 94 13.66 -19.60 2.79
N GLN A 95 12.35 -19.53 2.54
CA GLN A 95 11.62 -20.47 1.69
C GLN A 95 11.22 -19.79 0.38
N THR A 96 11.67 -20.34 -0.75
CA THR A 96 11.28 -19.85 -2.07
C THR A 96 9.81 -20.12 -2.35
N CYS A 97 9.15 -19.13 -2.95
CA CYS A 97 7.74 -19.20 -3.27
C CYS A 97 7.54 -19.41 -4.78
N PRO A 98 6.49 -20.15 -5.17
CA PRO A 98 6.17 -20.35 -6.57
C PRO A 98 5.82 -19.00 -7.21
N ALA A 99 6.53 -18.64 -8.28
CA ALA A 99 6.21 -17.46 -9.07
C ALA A 99 4.91 -17.75 -9.86
N THR A 100 3.88 -16.95 -9.62
CA THR A 100 2.59 -17.05 -10.35
C THR A 100 2.61 -16.23 -11.64
N VAL A 101 3.54 -15.28 -11.73
CA VAL A 101 3.73 -14.44 -12.91
C VAL A 101 5.18 -14.52 -13.41
N ALA A 102 5.35 -14.38 -14.73
CA ALA A 102 6.66 -14.35 -15.36
C ALA A 102 7.55 -13.24 -14.76
N SER A 103 8.85 -13.38 -14.94
CA SER A 103 9.80 -12.45 -14.35
C SER A 103 9.62 -11.03 -14.89
N SER A 104 9.54 -10.07 -13.96
CA SER A 104 9.38 -8.65 -14.23
C SER A 104 10.53 -7.87 -13.58
N SER A 105 11.03 -6.82 -14.23
CA SER A 105 12.12 -5.95 -13.71
C SER A 105 13.40 -6.74 -13.31
N GLY A 106 13.62 -7.89 -13.96
CA GLY A 106 14.75 -8.77 -13.67
C GLY A 106 14.57 -9.63 -12.42
N LEU A 107 13.46 -9.55 -11.68
CA LEU A 107 13.16 -10.40 -10.52
C LEU A 107 12.45 -11.66 -11.00
N ARG A 108 13.11 -12.80 -10.86
CA ARG A 108 12.66 -14.14 -11.28
C ARG A 108 11.76 -14.81 -10.25
N GLY A 109 11.86 -14.44 -8.97
CA GLY A 109 11.07 -15.06 -7.91
C GLY A 109 11.03 -14.27 -6.61
N SER A 110 10.31 -14.84 -5.65
CA SER A 110 10.14 -14.32 -4.30
C SER A 110 10.39 -15.45 -3.29
N ALA A 111 10.75 -15.09 -2.07
CA ALA A 111 10.92 -16.00 -0.95
C ALA A 111 10.47 -15.35 0.35
N VAL A 112 9.95 -16.15 1.27
CA VAL A 112 9.62 -15.73 2.64
C VAL A 112 10.82 -15.93 3.55
N GLY A 113 11.12 -14.93 4.37
CA GLY A 113 12.20 -14.95 5.37
C GLY A 113 11.73 -15.07 6.81
N SER A 114 10.41 -15.03 7.05
CA SER A 114 9.81 -15.10 8.38
C SER A 114 8.53 -15.93 8.39
N THR A 115 8.24 -16.56 9.52
CA THR A 115 7.06 -17.44 9.72
C THR A 115 5.72 -16.71 9.66
N VAL A 116 5.71 -15.39 9.89
CA VAL A 116 4.53 -14.52 9.76
C VAL A 116 4.19 -14.19 8.30
N THR A 117 5.05 -14.55 7.36
CA THR A 117 4.93 -14.20 5.95
C THR A 117 4.54 -15.44 5.14
N SER A 118 3.54 -15.27 4.28
CA SER A 118 3.04 -16.35 3.42
C SER A 118 3.49 -16.15 1.97
N CYS A 119 3.70 -17.26 1.25
CA CYS A 119 4.08 -17.21 -0.15
C CYS A 119 3.16 -16.39 -1.08
N PRO A 120 1.81 -16.47 -0.99
CA PRO A 120 0.96 -15.60 -1.79
C PRO A 120 1.19 -14.11 -1.51
N PHE A 121 1.53 -13.75 -0.26
CA PHE A 121 1.87 -12.37 0.07
C PHE A 121 3.24 -11.96 -0.50
N ALA A 122 4.25 -12.83 -0.42
CA ALA A 122 5.58 -12.56 -0.98
C ALA A 122 5.55 -12.26 -2.49
N GLU A 123 4.65 -12.92 -3.22
CA GLU A 123 4.47 -12.70 -4.66
C GLU A 123 3.78 -11.38 -4.98
N GLU A 124 2.76 -10.99 -4.20
CA GLU A 124 2.13 -9.67 -4.33
C GLU A 124 3.11 -8.53 -4.02
N VAL A 125 4.09 -8.78 -3.14
CA VAL A 125 5.16 -7.82 -2.82
C VAL A 125 6.11 -7.68 -3.99
N ARG A 126 6.48 -8.79 -4.65
CA ARG A 126 7.26 -8.76 -5.89
C ARG A 126 6.54 -7.93 -6.96
N LEU A 127 5.25 -8.18 -7.14
CA LEU A 127 4.41 -7.44 -8.07
C LEU A 127 4.34 -5.94 -7.71
N ALA A 128 4.08 -5.61 -6.45
CA ALA A 128 4.05 -4.22 -5.98
C ALA A 128 5.38 -3.51 -6.21
N TYR A 129 6.51 -4.18 -5.93
CA TYR A 129 7.85 -3.64 -6.17
C TYR A 129 8.11 -3.34 -7.64
N THR A 130 7.78 -4.29 -8.53
CA THR A 130 7.97 -4.08 -9.97
C THR A 130 7.01 -3.06 -10.58
N ARG A 131 5.81 -2.90 -10.02
CA ARG A 131 4.87 -1.82 -10.39
C ARG A 131 5.32 -0.45 -9.88
N ALA A 132 5.96 -0.40 -8.70
CA ALA A 132 6.47 0.83 -8.11
C ALA A 132 7.67 1.39 -8.89
N GLY A 133 8.35 0.58 -9.69
CA GLY A 133 9.28 1.03 -10.72
C GLY A 133 10.15 -0.09 -11.28
N SER A 134 10.75 0.19 -12.43
CA SER A 134 11.51 -0.81 -13.21
C SER A 134 12.95 -1.02 -12.71
N ASP A 135 13.47 -0.09 -11.90
CA ASP A 135 14.84 -0.13 -11.37
C ASP A 135 14.93 -0.95 -10.07
N ARG A 136 16.05 -1.64 -9.83
CA ARG A 136 16.30 -2.33 -8.55
C ARG A 136 16.81 -1.37 -7.47
N ASN A 137 16.03 -0.34 -7.15
CA ASN A 137 16.37 0.63 -6.11
C ASN A 137 15.57 0.40 -4.81
N SER A 138 16.15 0.84 -3.69
CA SER A 138 15.49 0.81 -2.39
C SER A 138 14.28 1.74 -2.38
N ARG A 139 13.12 1.25 -1.95
CA ARG A 139 11.86 2.00 -1.94
C ARG A 139 10.82 1.35 -1.03
N THR A 140 9.85 2.15 -0.60
CA THR A 140 8.66 1.66 0.09
C THR A 140 7.58 1.27 -0.91
N VAL A 141 6.92 0.14 -0.67
CA VAL A 141 5.86 -0.39 -1.53
C VAL A 141 4.65 -0.79 -0.69
N VAL A 142 3.46 -0.69 -1.27
CA VAL A 142 2.23 -1.16 -0.63
C VAL A 142 1.79 -2.43 -1.35
N ALA A 143 1.78 -3.55 -0.64
CA ALA A 143 1.38 -4.85 -1.14
C ALA A 143 0.03 -5.28 -0.55
N SER A 144 -0.86 -5.79 -1.40
CA SER A 144 -2.13 -6.37 -0.97
C SER A 144 -1.90 -7.82 -0.56
N SER A 145 -2.36 -8.21 0.64
CA SER A 145 -2.30 -9.59 1.11
C SER A 145 -3.57 -10.35 0.74
N PRO A 146 -3.49 -11.41 -0.08
CA PRO A 146 -4.63 -12.28 -0.36
C PRO A 146 -5.07 -13.09 0.86
N VAL A 147 -4.18 -13.28 1.85
CA VAL A 147 -4.44 -14.08 3.04
C VAL A 147 -5.33 -13.33 4.03
N THR A 148 -5.09 -12.03 4.21
CA THR A 148 -5.83 -11.21 5.20
C THR A 148 -6.74 -10.18 4.57
N GLY A 149 -6.71 -9.99 3.24
CA GLY A 149 -7.47 -8.96 2.52
C GLY A 149 -7.04 -7.52 2.84
N LYS A 150 -5.88 -7.34 3.50
CA LYS A 150 -5.36 -6.03 3.95
C LYS A 150 -4.20 -5.60 3.07
N ARG A 151 -3.95 -4.29 3.02
CA ARG A 151 -2.76 -3.71 2.36
C ARG A 151 -1.71 -3.42 3.42
N TYR A 152 -0.49 -3.86 3.17
CA TYR A 152 0.66 -3.65 4.05
C TYR A 152 1.72 -2.82 3.36
N GLU A 153 2.27 -1.87 4.09
CA GLU A 153 3.44 -1.12 3.67
C GLU A 153 4.71 -1.89 4.00
N MET A 154 5.60 -2.02 3.03
CA MET A 154 6.86 -2.73 3.16
C MET A 154 8.00 -1.87 2.64
N ASN A 155 9.06 -1.79 3.43
CA ASN A 155 10.30 -1.12 3.06
C ASN A 155 11.21 -2.12 2.36
N CYS A 156 11.45 -1.92 1.06
CA CYS A 156 12.31 -2.76 0.26
C CYS A 156 13.68 -2.12 0.10
N VAL A 157 14.73 -2.82 0.50
CA VAL A 157 16.12 -2.41 0.36
C VAL A 157 16.78 -3.27 -0.70
N SER A 158 17.32 -2.67 -1.76
CA SER A 158 18.08 -3.43 -2.75
C SER A 158 19.53 -3.60 -2.31
N SER A 159 20.07 -4.80 -2.51
CA SER A 159 21.44 -5.17 -2.15
C SER A 159 22.02 -6.04 -3.26
N ALA A 160 22.72 -5.37 -4.20
CA ALA A 160 23.31 -5.96 -5.40
C ALA A 160 22.34 -6.80 -6.25
N GLN A 161 22.16 -8.09 -5.94
CA GLN A 161 21.34 -9.04 -6.68
C GLN A 161 20.07 -9.48 -5.93
N LEU A 162 19.88 -9.04 -4.68
CA LEU A 162 18.74 -9.41 -3.83
C LEU A 162 18.05 -8.15 -3.31
N VAL A 163 16.73 -8.12 -3.35
CA VAL A 163 15.92 -7.08 -2.70
C VAL A 163 15.30 -7.68 -1.45
N THR A 164 15.49 -7.04 -0.31
CA THR A 164 14.91 -7.46 0.97
C THR A 164 13.82 -6.48 1.36
N CYS A 165 12.58 -6.96 1.40
CA CYS A 165 11.42 -6.20 1.83
C CYS A 165 11.05 -6.57 3.26
N THR A 166 11.01 -5.58 4.13
CA THR A 166 10.63 -5.73 5.54
C THR A 166 9.42 -4.87 5.87
N GLY A 167 8.48 -5.38 6.65
CA GLY A 167 7.30 -4.60 7.06
C GLY A 167 6.52 -5.23 8.21
N GLY A 168 5.57 -4.48 8.77
CA GLY A 168 4.62 -4.97 9.78
C GLY A 168 5.28 -5.66 10.99
N GLU A 169 4.75 -6.82 11.38
CA GLU A 169 5.18 -7.63 12.55
C GLU A 169 6.48 -8.43 12.31
N ASN A 170 7.55 -7.77 11.86
CA ASN A 170 8.81 -8.42 11.45
C ASN A 170 8.65 -9.35 10.24
N ALA A 171 7.75 -9.02 9.32
CA ALA A 171 7.65 -9.73 8.05
C ALA A 171 8.89 -9.45 7.20
N VAL A 172 9.53 -10.51 6.70
CA VAL A 172 10.70 -10.43 5.81
C VAL A 172 10.40 -11.20 4.54
N VAL A 173 10.57 -10.54 3.39
CA VAL A 173 10.43 -11.11 2.05
C VAL A 173 11.70 -10.82 1.27
N TYR A 174 12.21 -11.83 0.58
CA TYR A 174 13.34 -11.70 -0.33
C TYR A 174 12.86 -11.79 -1.77
N LEU A 175 13.37 -10.92 -2.64
CA LEU A 175 13.06 -10.91 -4.06
C LEU A 175 14.35 -11.00 -4.87
N PHE A 176 14.41 -11.91 -5.84
CA PHE A 176 15.61 -12.20 -6.63
C PHE A 176 15.29 -12.34 -8.10
#